data_AF-A0A6A5XCN6-F1
#
_entry.id   AF-A0A6A5XCN6-F1
#
_cell.length_a   1.000
_cell.length_b   1.000
_cell.length_c   1.000
_cell.angle_alpha   90.00
_cell.angle_beta   90.00
_cell.angle_gamma   90.00
#
_symmetry.space_group_name_H-M   'P 1'
#
loop_
_entity.id
_entity.type
_entity.pdbx_description
1 polymer ?
#
loop_
_entity_poly.entity_id
_entity_poly.type
_entity_poly.pdbx_seq_one_letter_code
_entity_poly.pdbx_strand_id
1 'polypeptide(L)' 'YAQLIYRALLTAPNHTMVLRDIYAWFQRHTDKATDKSTKGWQNSIRHNLSMNGAFKKV' A
#
# COMPACT_ATOMS: atom_id res chain seq x y z
N TYR A 1 -7.24 4.25 -1.53
CA TYR A 1 -6.09 3.37 -1.23
C TYR A 1 -5.80 2.40 -2.37
N ALA A 2 -6.77 1.64 -2.88
CA ALA A 2 -6.58 0.70 -4.00
C ALA A 2 -5.74 1.25 -5.17
N GLN A 3 -6.08 2.41 -5.75
CA GLN A 3 -5.30 2.98 -6.86
C GLN A 3 -3.84 3.29 -6.50
N LEU A 4 -3.56 3.74 -5.27
CA LEU A 4 -2.20 4.00 -4.80
C LEU A 4 -1.43 2.71 -4.54
N ILE A 5 -2.08 1.69 -4.00
CA ILE A 5 -1.51 0.34 -3.86
C ILE A 5 -1.17 -0.23 -5.24
N TYR A 6 -2.08 -0.09 -6.20
CA TYR A 6 -1.85 -0.51 -7.59
C TYR A 6 -0.63 0.20 -8.20
N ARG A 7 -0.53 1.53 -8.04
CA ARG A 7 0.65 2.29 -8.48
C ARG A 7 1.94 1.82 -7.79
N ALA A 8 1.89 1.52 -6.49
CA ALA A 8 3.04 0.98 -5.78
C ALA A 8 3.49 -0.36 -6.40
N LEU A 9 2.55 -1.28 -6.63
CA LEU A 9 2.83 -2.56 -7.25
C LEU A 9 3.43 -2.42 -8.66
N LEU A 10 2.95 -1.48 -9.48
CA LEU A 10 3.51 -1.22 -10.81
C LEU A 10 4.99 -0.81 -10.79
N THR A 11 5.50 -0.28 -9.66
CA THR A 11 6.93 0.07 -9.54
C THR A 11 7.84 -1.11 -9.21
N ALA A 12 7.26 -2.26 -8.83
CA ALA A 12 8.02 -3.43 -8.41
C ALA A 12 8.15 -4.45 -9.55
N PRO A 13 9.28 -5.17 -9.65
CA PRO A 13 9.39 -6.33 -10.52
C PRO A 13 8.25 -7.32 -10.26
N ASN A 14 7.67 -7.86 -11.32
CA ASN A 14 6.53 -8.81 -11.26
C ASN A 14 5.27 -8.25 -10.58
N HIS A 15 5.15 -6.92 -10.46
CA HIS A 15 4.03 -6.25 -9.80
C HIS A 15 3.70 -6.77 -8.40
N THR A 16 4.74 -7.21 -7.67
CA THR A 16 4.60 -7.85 -6.37
C THR A 16 5.45 -7.12 -5.34
N MET A 17 4.86 -6.80 -4.19
CA MET A 17 5.56 -6.17 -3.07
C MET A 17 5.15 -6.79 -1.75
N VAL A 18 6.10 -6.90 -0.82
CA VAL A 18 5.78 -7.20 0.57
C VAL A 18 5.14 -5.98 1.24
N LEU A 19 4.30 -6.22 2.25
CA LEU A 19 3.52 -5.18 2.93
C LEU A 19 4.39 -4.02 3.47
N ARG A 20 5.57 -4.33 4.01
CA ARG A 20 6.53 -3.34 4.50
C ARG A 20 6.96 -2.36 3.40
N ASP A 21 7.19 -2.88 2.20
CA ASP A 21 7.71 -2.06 1.10
C ASP A 21 6.59 -1.21 0.49
N ILE A 22 5.33 -1.68 0.53
CA ILE A 22 4.15 -0.85 0.24
C ILE A 22 4.07 0.32 1.23
N TYR A 23 4.32 0.10 2.52
CA TYR A 23 4.36 1.19 3.50
C TYR A 23 5.46 2.21 3.18
N ALA A 24 6.67 1.73 2.87
CA ALA A 24 7.78 2.60 2.49
C ALA A 24 7.52 3.37 1.18
N TRP A 25 6.78 2.77 0.24
CA TRP A 25 6.35 3.47 -0.98
C TRP A 25 5.37 4.60 -0.64
N PHE A 26 4.36 4.34 0.19
CA PHE A 26 3.40 5.36 0.62
C PHE A 26 4.05 6.54 1.34
N GLN A 27 5.03 6.28 2.21
CA GLN A 27 5.80 7.33 2.91
C GLN A 27 6.59 8.24 1.96
N ARG A 28 7.07 7.71 0.84
CA ARG A 28 7.90 8.46 -0.12
C ARG A 28 7.10 9.15 -1.22
N HIS A 29 5.94 8.61 -1.59
CA HIS A 29 5.22 9.02 -2.80
C HIS A 29 3.82 9.57 -2.53
N THR A 30 3.39 9.63 -1.26
CA THR A 30 2.03 10.10 -0.93
C THR A 30 2.03 10.94 0.36
N ASP A 31 1.08 11.85 0.40
CA ASP A 31 0.61 12.63 1.54
C ASP A 31 -0.34 11.85 2.47
N LYS A 32 -0.51 10.52 2.27
CA LYS A 32 -1.31 9.67 3.18
C LYS A 32 -0.54 9.17 4.39
N ALA A 33 0.79 9.26 4.34
CA ALA A 33 1.68 8.78 5.40
C ALA A 33 2.43 9.94 6.10
N THR A 34 2.01 11.19 5.89
CA THR A 34 2.60 12.39 6.50
C THR A 34 2.22 12.57 7.97
N ASP A 35 1.02 12.14 8.37
CA ASP A 35 0.63 12.16 9.78
C ASP A 35 1.31 11.00 10.53
N LYS A 36 2.36 11.34 11.28
CA LYS A 36 3.13 10.40 12.09
C LYS A 36 2.38 9.94 13.35
N SER A 37 1.34 10.67 13.75
CA SER A 37 0.58 10.36 14.97
C SER A 37 -0.43 9.23 14.76
N THR A 38 -0.88 9.02 13.52
CA THR A 38 -1.91 8.02 13.21
C THR A 38 -1.40 6.90 12.30
N LYS A 39 -1.42 5.66 12.81
CA LYS A 39 -1.21 4.44 11.99
C LYS A 39 -2.44 4.02 11.18
N GLY A 40 -3.45 4.90 11.07
CA GLY A 40 -4.72 4.61 10.39
C GLY A 40 -4.53 4.25 8.92
N TRP A 41 -3.60 4.91 8.22
CA TRP A 41 -3.32 4.64 6.81
C TRP A 41 -2.78 3.23 6.56
N GLN A 42 -1.97 2.69 7.48
CA GLN A 42 -1.48 1.30 7.38
C GLN A 42 -2.64 0.31 7.53
N ASN A 43 -3.62 0.62 8.38
CA ASN A 43 -4.83 -0.19 8.52
C ASN A 43 -5.67 -0.17 7.24
N SER A 44 -5.85 1.00 6.63
CA SER A 44 -6.55 1.12 5.35
C SER A 44 -5.86 0.34 4.22
N ILE A 45 -4.52 0.29 4.21
CA ILE A 45 -3.76 -0.54 3.25
C ILE A 45 -4.06 -2.02 3.47
N ARG A 46 -3.89 -2.54 4.70
CA ARG A 46 -4.15 -3.96 5.00
C ARG A 46 -5.58 -4.35 4.64
N HIS A 47 -6.54 -3.53 5.03
CA HIS A 47 -7.95 -3.74 4.71
C HIS A 47 -8.20 -3.81 3.19
N ASN A 48 -7.60 -2.90 2.41
CA ASN A 48 -7.72 -2.94 0.95
C ASN A 48 -7.08 -4.22 0.37
N LEU A 49 -5.89 -4.60 0.83
CA LEU A 49 -5.20 -5.81 0.36
C LEU A 49 -5.96 -7.09 0.70
N SER A 50 -6.73 -7.11 1.80
CA SER A 50 -7.50 -8.28 2.21
C SER A 50 -8.89 -8.38 1.58
N MET A 51 -9.60 -7.25 1.37
CA MET A 51 -10.99 -7.28 0.92
C MET A 51 -11.19 -6.99 -0.56
N ASN A 52 -10.27 -6.25 -1.19
CA ASN A 52 -10.43 -5.90 -2.59
C ASN A 52 -9.91 -7.03 -3.47
N GLY A 53 -10.80 -7.69 -4.21
CA GLY A 53 -10.48 -8.82 -5.09
C GLY A 53 -9.50 -8.50 -6.23
N ALA A 54 -9.17 -7.22 -6.45
CA ALA A 54 -8.09 -6.83 -7.35
C ALA A 54 -6.69 -7.17 -6.80
N PHE A 55 -6.55 -7.45 -5.50
CA PHE A 55 -5.29 -7.83 -4.87
C PHE A 55 -5.33 -9.28 -4.41
N LYS A 56 -4.21 -9.97 -4.59
CA LYS A 56 -4.04 -11.37 -4.18
C LYS A 56 -2.74 -11.53 -3.40
N LYS A 57 -2.81 -12.29 -2.31
CA LYS A 57 -1.61 -12.76 -1.59
C LYS A 57 -0.97 -13.90 -2.38
N VAL A 58 0.33 -13.79 -2.63
CA VAL A 58 1.19 -14.81 -3.24
C VAL A 58 2.24 -15.29 -2.25
#